data_AF-A0A8B9BNY7-F1
#
_entry.id   AF-A0A8B9BNY7-F1
#
_cell.length_a   1.000
_cell.length_b   1.000
_cell.length_c   1.000
_cell.angle_alpha   90.00
_cell.angle_beta   90.00
_cell.angle_gamma   90.00
#
_symmetry.space_group_name_H-M   'P 1'
#
loop_
_entity.id
_entity.type
_entity.pdbx_description
1 polymer ?
#
loop_
_entity_poly.entity_id
_entity_poly.type
_entity_poly.pdbx_seq_one_letter_code
_entity_poly.pdbx_strand_id
1 'polypeptide(L)'
;LAGPRAAAEQFRAACRELDQPAPVAPWQLLVESMGVRIYRLYDEQSGLYEYKIFGGLADCPPKLCADVYMDLDFRKQWDQYVKELYEKTYDGEKIIYWEVKYPFPLSNRDYVYIRECQEMDFDGRKIWVVLARSVSVPQCPEKPGIIRVKSYKQSLAIESDGKTGSKVYMYYFDNPGGMIPSWLVNWAAKSGVPAFLKDMQKACRNYSKRT
;
A
#
# COMPACT_ATOMS: atom_id res chain seq x y z
N LEU A 1 21.04 -6.34 -4.54
CA LEU A 1 20.48 -5.02 -4.95
C LEU A 1 20.12 -5.13 -6.42
N ALA A 2 18.86 -4.90 -6.79
CA ALA A 2 18.49 -4.83 -8.20
C ALA A 2 19.22 -3.65 -8.85
N GLY A 3 19.85 -3.84 -10.01
CA GLY A 3 20.56 -2.75 -10.70
C GLY A 3 19.59 -1.62 -11.12
N PRO A 4 20.11 -0.41 -11.45
CA PRO A 4 19.27 0.75 -11.80
C PRO A 4 18.25 0.47 -12.91
N ARG A 5 18.63 -0.35 -13.89
CA ARG A 5 17.75 -0.79 -14.99
C ARG A 5 16.59 -1.66 -14.51
N ALA A 6 16.83 -2.53 -13.53
CA ALA A 6 15.79 -3.39 -12.96
C ALA A 6 14.80 -2.59 -12.10
N ALA A 7 15.28 -1.57 -11.37
CA ALA A 7 14.40 -0.64 -10.65
C ALA A 7 13.51 0.14 -11.63
N ALA A 8 14.09 0.70 -12.70
CA ALA A 8 13.32 1.42 -13.73
C ALA A 8 12.25 0.55 -14.40
N GLU A 9 12.53 -0.74 -14.64
CA GLU A 9 11.54 -1.67 -15.18
C GLU A 9 10.39 -1.93 -14.19
N GLN A 10 10.66 -1.98 -12.88
CA GLN A 10 9.60 -2.14 -11.87
C GLN A 10 8.65 -0.95 -11.85
N PHE A 11 9.17 0.28 -11.94
CA PHE A 11 8.35 1.49 -12.04
C PHE A 11 7.46 1.45 -13.31
N ARG A 12 8.04 1.11 -14.46
CA ARG A 12 7.29 0.97 -15.72
C ARG A 12 6.26 -0.17 -15.69
N ALA A 13 6.58 -1.29 -15.05
CA ALA A 13 5.66 -2.41 -14.89
C ALA A 13 4.42 -2.01 -14.08
N ALA A 14 4.58 -1.23 -13.01
CA ALA A 14 3.46 -0.71 -12.24
C ALA A 14 2.56 0.22 -13.07
N CYS A 15 3.12 1.03 -13.97
CA CYS A 15 2.32 1.83 -14.91
C CYS A 15 1.46 0.96 -15.84
N ARG A 16 2.03 -0.10 -16.43
CA ARG A 16 1.30 -1.00 -17.34
C ARG A 16 0.08 -1.66 -16.70
N GLU A 17 0.13 -1.88 -15.38
CA GLU A 17 -0.95 -2.51 -14.63
C GLU A 17 -2.18 -1.61 -14.49
N LEU A 18 -2.05 -0.28 -14.60
CA LEU A 18 -3.20 0.63 -14.64
C LEU A 18 -4.12 0.37 -15.84
N ASP A 19 -3.55 -0.12 -16.94
CA ASP A 19 -4.28 -0.36 -18.20
C ASP A 19 -4.81 -1.80 -18.29
N GLN A 20 -4.42 -2.67 -17.36
CA GLN A 20 -4.86 -4.05 -17.37
C GLN A 20 -6.35 -4.14 -17.00
N PRO A 21 -7.10 -5.05 -17.66
CA PRO A 21 -8.45 -5.36 -17.24
C PRO A 21 -8.44 -5.97 -15.84
N ALA A 22 -9.62 -6.03 -15.24
CA ALA A 22 -9.81 -6.77 -14.00
C ALA A 22 -9.26 -8.21 -14.15
N PRO A 23 -8.48 -8.70 -13.17
CA PRO A 23 -7.88 -10.01 -13.28
C PRO A 23 -8.97 -11.09 -13.25
N VAL A 24 -8.75 -12.14 -14.03
CA VAL A 24 -9.62 -13.32 -14.11
C VAL A 24 -9.06 -14.46 -13.25
N ALA A 25 -9.77 -15.58 -13.20
CA ALA A 25 -9.30 -16.78 -12.52
C ALA A 25 -7.83 -17.10 -12.87
N PRO A 26 -6.98 -17.43 -11.89
CA PRO A 26 -7.30 -17.81 -10.51
C PRO A 26 -7.51 -16.66 -9.51
N TRP A 27 -7.44 -15.39 -9.93
CA TRP A 27 -7.75 -14.26 -9.05
C TRP A 27 -9.24 -14.21 -8.68
N GLN A 28 -9.53 -13.93 -7.41
CA GLN A 28 -10.88 -13.84 -6.89
C GLN A 28 -11.15 -12.45 -6.34
N LEU A 29 -12.31 -11.88 -6.68
CA LEU A 29 -12.78 -10.63 -6.07
C LEU A 29 -13.06 -10.87 -4.58
N LEU A 30 -12.43 -10.07 -3.72
CA LEU A 30 -12.59 -10.12 -2.26
C LEU A 30 -13.48 -8.98 -1.75
N VAL A 31 -13.27 -7.76 -2.26
CA VAL A 31 -13.99 -6.56 -1.83
C VAL A 31 -14.31 -5.70 -3.03
N GLU A 32 -15.52 -5.14 -3.05
CA GLU A 32 -15.86 -3.99 -3.89
C GLU A 32 -16.51 -2.92 -3.01
N SER A 33 -15.88 -1.75 -2.92
CA SER A 33 -16.35 -0.65 -2.07
C SER A 33 -15.86 0.68 -2.60
N MET A 34 -16.74 1.70 -2.65
CA MET A 34 -16.40 3.06 -3.07
C MET A 34 -15.67 3.15 -4.43
N GLY A 35 -16.01 2.26 -5.38
CA GLY A 35 -15.36 2.19 -6.69
C GLY A 35 -13.96 1.53 -6.68
N VAL A 36 -13.54 0.97 -5.55
CA VAL A 36 -12.32 0.18 -5.38
C VAL A 36 -12.66 -1.30 -5.31
N ARG A 37 -11.95 -2.10 -6.10
CA ARG A 37 -12.05 -3.56 -6.18
C ARG A 37 -10.73 -4.18 -5.75
N ILE A 38 -10.79 -5.08 -4.77
CA ILE A 38 -9.63 -5.83 -4.26
C ILE A 38 -9.79 -7.28 -4.70
N TYR A 39 -8.81 -7.75 -5.46
CA TYR A 39 -8.67 -9.14 -5.88
C TYR A 39 -7.58 -9.80 -5.05
N ARG A 40 -7.75 -11.09 -4.75
CA ARG A 40 -6.75 -11.91 -4.08
C ARG A 40 -6.42 -13.15 -4.89
N LEU A 41 -5.19 -13.62 -4.78
CA LEU A 41 -4.71 -14.89 -5.30
C LEU A 41 -4.12 -15.70 -4.15
N TYR A 42 -4.58 -16.93 -3.96
CA TYR A 42 -4.00 -17.86 -2.99
C TYR A 42 -2.87 -18.64 -3.66
N ASP A 43 -1.70 -18.66 -3.03
CA ASP A 43 -0.61 -19.55 -3.42
C ASP A 43 -0.65 -20.82 -2.58
N GLU A 44 -0.96 -21.95 -3.21
CA GLU A 44 -1.07 -23.25 -2.54
C GLU A 44 0.27 -23.74 -1.97
N GLN A 45 1.41 -23.29 -2.51
CA GLN A 45 2.73 -23.73 -2.05
C GLN A 45 3.12 -23.03 -0.75
N SER A 46 2.92 -21.71 -0.66
CA SER A 46 3.28 -20.93 0.51
C SER A 46 2.14 -20.77 1.54
N GLY A 47 0.89 -21.00 1.12
CA GLY A 47 -0.29 -20.71 1.93
C GLY A 47 -0.55 -19.21 2.12
N LEU A 48 0.08 -18.36 1.32
CA LEU A 48 -0.03 -16.90 1.39
C LEU A 48 -0.97 -16.34 0.31
N TYR A 49 -1.33 -15.07 0.48
CA TYR A 49 -2.14 -14.35 -0.50
C TYR A 49 -1.36 -13.21 -1.14
N GLU A 50 -1.59 -13.03 -2.43
CA GLU A 50 -1.26 -11.80 -3.15
C GLU A 50 -2.53 -11.00 -3.40
N TYR A 51 -2.40 -9.68 -3.49
CA TYR A 51 -3.53 -8.78 -3.69
C TYR A 51 -3.27 -7.83 -4.87
N LYS A 52 -4.30 -7.62 -5.68
CA LYS A 52 -4.36 -6.56 -6.69
C LYS A 52 -5.57 -5.69 -6.42
N ILE A 53 -5.37 -4.38 -6.39
CA ILE A 53 -6.38 -3.38 -6.09
C ILE A 53 -6.52 -2.47 -7.29
N PHE A 54 -7.75 -2.28 -7.76
CA PHE A 54 -8.09 -1.40 -8.88
C PHE A 54 -9.19 -0.46 -8.44
N GLY A 55 -9.16 0.79 -8.88
CA GLY A 55 -10.24 1.72 -8.62
C GLY A 55 -9.79 3.15 -8.69
N GLY A 56 -10.31 3.98 -7.79
CA GLY A 56 -9.96 5.38 -7.75
C GLY A 56 -10.56 6.11 -6.56
N LEU A 57 -10.11 7.35 -6.37
CA LEU A 57 -10.66 8.27 -5.40
C LEU A 57 -11.21 9.49 -6.15
N ALA A 58 -12.54 9.65 -6.14
CA ALA A 58 -13.18 10.83 -6.69
C ALA A 58 -12.78 12.08 -5.88
N ASP A 59 -12.66 13.22 -6.58
CA ASP A 59 -12.27 14.53 -6.03
C ASP A 59 -10.92 14.52 -5.30
N CYS A 60 -10.03 13.61 -5.68
CA CYS A 60 -8.67 13.55 -5.18
C CYS A 60 -7.72 13.51 -6.38
N PRO A 61 -7.09 14.64 -6.76
CA PRO A 61 -6.14 14.66 -7.86
C PRO A 61 -4.93 13.74 -7.59
N PRO A 62 -4.30 13.16 -8.63
CA PRO A 62 -3.25 12.16 -8.46
C PRO A 62 -2.06 12.61 -7.61
N LYS A 63 -1.57 13.84 -7.82
CA LYS A 63 -0.49 14.43 -7.02
C LYS A 63 -0.85 14.54 -5.54
N LEU A 64 -2.07 14.99 -5.25
CA LEU A 64 -2.57 15.09 -3.87
C LEU A 64 -2.65 13.71 -3.21
N CYS A 65 -3.17 12.72 -3.94
CA CYS A 65 -3.23 11.34 -3.47
C CYS A 65 -1.82 10.80 -3.14
N ALA A 66 -0.86 11.03 -4.04
CA ALA A 66 0.54 10.65 -3.84
C ALA A 66 1.17 11.36 -2.63
N ASP A 67 0.93 12.67 -2.46
CA ASP A 67 1.45 13.44 -1.32
C ASP A 67 0.91 12.93 0.02
N VAL A 68 -0.40 12.72 0.11
CA VAL A 68 -1.05 12.16 1.31
C VAL A 68 -0.55 10.74 1.61
N TYR A 69 -0.27 9.95 0.57
CA TYR A 69 0.28 8.60 0.74
C TYR A 69 1.73 8.64 1.24
N MET A 70 2.52 9.63 0.83
CA MET A 70 3.93 9.76 1.18
C MET A 70 4.15 10.44 2.55
N ASP A 71 3.27 11.33 2.99
CA ASP A 71 3.40 12.06 4.25
C ASP A 71 3.11 11.17 5.48
N LEU A 72 4.18 10.70 6.14
CA LEU A 72 4.09 9.86 7.34
C LEU A 72 3.57 10.62 8.57
N ASP A 73 3.87 11.91 8.67
CA ASP A 73 3.44 12.73 9.80
C ASP A 73 1.95 13.04 9.73
N PHE A 74 1.44 13.28 8.52
CA PHE A 74 0.02 13.39 8.29
C PHE A 74 -0.68 12.05 8.44
N ARG A 75 -0.09 10.95 7.95
CA ARG A 75 -0.64 9.59 8.11
C ARG A 75 -0.96 9.25 9.56
N LYS A 76 -0.07 9.57 10.50
CA LYS A 76 -0.28 9.39 11.95
C LYS A 76 -1.50 10.14 12.50
N GLN A 77 -1.93 11.23 11.86
CA GLN A 77 -3.02 12.08 12.35
C GLN A 77 -4.40 11.54 11.98
N TRP A 78 -4.51 10.78 10.88
CA TRP A 78 -5.81 10.34 10.37
C TRP A 78 -5.98 8.82 10.31
N ASP A 79 -4.92 8.04 10.20
CA ASP A 79 -5.03 6.58 10.13
C ASP A 79 -5.04 5.96 11.53
N GLN A 80 -6.24 5.53 11.94
CA GLN A 80 -6.50 4.87 13.21
C GLN A 80 -5.73 3.55 13.40
N TYR A 81 -5.31 2.89 12.33
CA TYR A 81 -4.60 1.60 12.38
C TYR A 81 -3.10 1.76 12.64
N VAL A 82 -2.56 2.98 12.54
CA VAL A 82 -1.16 3.26 12.90
C VAL A 82 -0.99 3.20 14.42
N LYS A 83 -0.07 2.35 14.89
CA LYS A 83 0.38 2.34 16.29
C LYS A 83 1.65 3.18 16.46
N GLU A 84 2.62 3.01 15.58
CA GLU A 84 3.87 3.77 15.52
C GLU A 84 4.33 3.88 14.06
N LEU A 85 4.82 5.04 13.64
CA LEU A 85 5.26 5.29 12.26
C LEU A 85 6.33 6.39 12.20
N TYR A 86 7.48 6.09 11.62
CA TYR A 86 8.55 7.06 11.42
C TYR A 86 9.49 6.67 10.27
N GLU A 87 10.18 7.67 9.71
CA GLU A 87 11.31 7.50 8.79
C GLU A 87 12.61 7.89 9.51
N LYS A 88 13.65 7.08 9.37
CA LYS A 88 15.01 7.38 9.83
C LYS A 88 16.01 7.06 8.74
N THR A 89 17.10 7.80 8.68
CA THR A 89 18.21 7.49 7.76
C THR A 89 19.25 6.65 8.49
N TYR A 90 19.54 5.46 7.95
CA TYR A 90 20.62 4.58 8.42
C TYR A 90 21.55 4.32 7.24
N ASP A 91 22.84 4.58 7.42
CA ASP A 91 23.87 4.35 6.39
C ASP A 91 23.56 4.99 5.02
N GLY A 92 22.90 6.15 5.04
CA GLY A 92 22.48 6.89 3.84
C GLY A 92 21.15 6.44 3.22
N GLU A 93 20.55 5.35 3.71
CA GLU A 93 19.25 4.86 3.25
C GLU A 93 18.12 5.31 4.18
N LYS A 94 17.03 5.81 3.59
CA LYS A 94 15.80 6.15 4.32
C LYS A 94 14.99 4.90 4.60
N ILE A 95 14.89 4.53 5.86
CA ILE A 95 14.18 3.36 6.34
C ILE A 95 12.91 3.81 7.07
N ILE A 96 11.79 3.21 6.70
CA ILE A 96 10.50 3.42 7.35
C ILE A 96 10.24 2.27 8.33
N TYR A 97 9.88 2.62 9.56
CA TYR A 97 9.29 1.72 10.54
C TYR A 97 7.79 1.99 10.64
N TRP A 98 6.97 0.94 10.55
CA TRP A 98 5.53 1.05 10.71
C TRP A 98 4.98 -0.11 11.53
N GLU A 99 4.41 0.18 12.70
CA GLU A 99 3.61 -0.77 13.48
C GLU A 99 2.10 -0.57 13.21
N VAL A 100 1.43 -1.65 12.82
CA VAL A 100 0.01 -1.72 12.48
C VAL A 100 -0.75 -2.42 13.60
N LYS A 101 -1.83 -1.79 14.07
CA LYS A 101 -2.75 -2.35 15.07
C LYS A 101 -3.52 -3.52 14.47
N TYR A 102 -3.44 -4.68 15.10
CA TYR A 102 -4.30 -5.82 14.79
C TYR A 102 -5.41 -5.95 15.86
N PRO A 103 -6.61 -6.45 15.50
CA PRO A 103 -7.65 -6.69 16.48
C PRO A 103 -7.23 -7.73 17.53
N PHE A 104 -7.39 -7.40 18.81
CA PHE A 104 -7.13 -8.32 19.92
C PHE A 104 -7.97 -9.60 19.76
N PRO A 105 -7.41 -10.81 19.96
CA PRO A 105 -6.14 -11.13 20.64
C PRO A 105 -4.91 -11.25 19.74
N LEU A 106 -4.96 -10.79 18.49
CA LEU A 106 -3.80 -10.89 17.59
C LEU A 106 -2.74 -9.84 17.94
N SER A 107 -1.47 -10.25 17.94
CA SER A 107 -0.34 -9.31 18.03
C SER A 107 -0.31 -8.35 16.85
N ASN A 108 0.14 -7.12 17.11
CA ASN A 108 0.41 -6.16 16.06
C ASN A 108 1.47 -6.70 15.09
N ARG A 109 1.48 -6.14 13.88
CA ARG A 109 2.53 -6.38 12.89
C ARG A 109 3.39 -5.14 12.76
N ASP A 110 4.70 -5.31 12.66
CA ASP A 110 5.58 -4.22 12.27
C ASP A 110 6.33 -4.51 10.97
N TYR A 111 6.59 -3.43 10.25
CA TYR A 111 7.25 -3.42 8.96
C TYR A 111 8.51 -2.55 9.06
N VAL A 112 9.60 -3.03 8.48
CA VAL A 112 10.82 -2.26 8.24
C VAL A 112 11.07 -2.32 6.74
N TYR A 113 10.96 -1.18 6.07
CA TYR A 113 10.95 -1.15 4.61
C TYR A 113 11.54 0.14 4.06
N ILE A 114 11.98 0.09 2.80
CA ILE A 114 12.27 1.28 2.01
C ILE A 114 11.11 1.57 1.08
N ARG A 115 10.92 2.85 0.75
CA ARG A 115 9.87 3.30 -0.16
C ARG A 115 10.38 4.42 -1.04
N GLU A 116 10.14 4.28 -2.34
CA GLU A 116 10.51 5.25 -3.35
C GLU A 116 9.26 5.70 -4.11
N CYS A 117 9.17 6.99 -4.41
CA CYS A 117 8.11 7.57 -5.22
C CYS A 117 8.73 8.29 -6.43
N GLN A 118 8.21 8.02 -7.62
CA GLN A 118 8.63 8.67 -8.85
C GLN A 118 7.42 9.17 -9.62
N GLU A 119 7.54 10.39 -10.16
CA GLU A 119 6.65 10.89 -11.21
C GLU A 119 7.16 10.35 -12.54
N MET A 120 6.35 9.51 -13.18
CA MET A 120 6.66 8.85 -14.44
C MET A 120 5.95 9.57 -15.59
N ASP A 121 6.65 9.76 -16.70
CA ASP A 121 6.04 9.96 -18.01
C ASP A 121 5.92 8.60 -18.70
N PHE A 122 4.70 8.13 -18.90
CA PHE A 122 4.39 6.84 -19.52
C PHE A 122 3.36 7.03 -20.62
N ASP A 123 3.82 6.97 -21.88
CA ASP A 123 3.03 7.23 -23.08
C ASP A 123 2.36 8.62 -23.07
N GLY A 124 3.07 9.66 -22.60
CA GLY A 124 2.56 11.03 -22.50
C GLY A 124 1.60 11.26 -21.33
N ARG A 125 1.41 10.25 -20.47
CA ARG A 125 0.62 10.35 -19.23
C ARG A 125 1.55 10.54 -18.04
N LYS A 126 1.13 11.42 -17.13
CA LYS A 126 1.79 11.61 -15.83
C LYS A 126 1.23 10.63 -14.81
N ILE A 127 2.08 9.75 -14.29
CA ILE A 127 1.71 8.70 -13.34
C ILE A 127 2.64 8.76 -12.13
N TRP A 128 2.09 8.83 -10.93
CA TRP A 128 2.87 8.71 -9.70
C TRP A 128 2.96 7.25 -9.32
N VAL A 129 4.18 6.73 -9.24
CA VAL A 129 4.43 5.34 -8.88
C VAL A 129 5.20 5.28 -7.57
N VAL A 130 4.71 4.47 -6.64
CA VAL A 130 5.35 4.20 -5.36
C VAL A 130 5.70 2.73 -5.28
N LEU A 131 6.97 2.42 -5.03
CA LEU A 131 7.44 1.07 -4.77
C LEU A 131 7.91 0.97 -3.32
N ALA A 132 7.53 -0.12 -2.65
CA ALA A 132 7.99 -0.40 -1.30
C ALA A 132 8.40 -1.87 -1.16
N ARG A 133 9.45 -2.12 -0.38
CA ARG A 133 9.94 -3.48 -0.11
C ARG A 133 10.58 -3.58 1.27
N SER A 134 10.40 -4.73 1.92
CA SER A 134 11.05 -5.00 3.21
C SER A 134 12.57 -4.92 3.10
N VAL A 135 13.18 -4.45 4.19
CA VAL A 135 14.62 -4.51 4.44
C VAL A 135 14.86 -4.93 5.89
N SER A 136 16.04 -5.47 6.16
CA SER A 136 16.48 -5.77 7.52
C SER A 136 17.70 -4.90 7.81
N VAL A 137 17.61 -4.10 8.88
CA VAL A 137 18.70 -3.25 9.34
C VAL A 137 18.92 -3.51 10.84
N PRO A 138 20.16 -3.67 11.31
CA PRO A 138 20.46 -3.93 12.73
C PRO A 138 19.89 -2.88 13.69
N GLN A 139 19.70 -1.65 13.23
CA GLN A 139 19.18 -0.51 13.98
C GLN A 139 17.68 -0.62 14.30
N CYS A 140 16.96 -1.52 13.62
CA CYS A 140 15.52 -1.77 13.82
C CYS A 140 15.25 -3.26 14.11
N PRO A 141 15.70 -3.78 15.26
CA PRO A 141 15.48 -5.18 15.63
C PRO A 141 14.00 -5.50 15.85
N GLU A 142 13.67 -6.78 15.91
CA GLU A 142 12.32 -7.26 16.27
C GLU A 142 11.97 -6.87 17.71
N LYS A 143 10.71 -6.53 17.95
CA LYS A 143 10.22 -6.13 19.28
C LYS A 143 9.43 -7.27 19.92
N PRO A 144 9.63 -7.57 21.21
CA PRO A 144 8.83 -8.57 21.91
C PRO A 144 7.32 -8.27 21.84
N GLY A 145 6.50 -9.29 21.58
CA GLY A 145 5.04 -9.17 21.51
C GLY A 145 4.48 -8.60 20.19
N ILE A 146 5.35 -8.24 19.25
CA ILE A 146 4.99 -7.73 17.91
C ILE A 146 5.56 -8.70 16.86
N ILE A 147 4.78 -8.98 15.81
CA ILE A 147 5.20 -9.89 14.74
C ILE A 147 5.84 -9.08 13.60
N ARG A 148 7.14 -9.30 13.35
CA ARG A 148 7.88 -8.69 12.24
C ARG A 148 7.49 -9.29 10.90
N VAL A 149 7.02 -8.45 9.98
CA VAL A 149 6.80 -8.80 8.59
C VAL A 149 8.12 -8.71 7.82
N LYS A 150 8.73 -9.87 7.54
CA LYS A 150 10.05 -9.99 6.89
C LYS A 150 9.98 -9.92 5.37
N SER A 151 8.88 -10.40 4.80
CA SER A 151 8.65 -10.41 3.37
C SER A 151 7.49 -9.48 3.06
N TYR A 152 7.78 -8.33 2.46
CA TYR A 152 6.77 -7.36 2.04
C TYR A 152 7.23 -6.72 0.74
N LYS A 153 6.31 -6.62 -0.22
CA LYS A 153 6.48 -5.89 -1.47
C LYS A 153 5.16 -5.23 -1.84
N GLN A 154 5.24 -4.00 -2.33
CA GLN A 154 4.09 -3.24 -2.78
C GLN A 154 4.48 -2.38 -3.97
N SER A 155 3.57 -2.27 -4.93
CA SER A 155 3.61 -1.22 -5.94
C SER A 155 2.26 -0.52 -5.98
N LEU A 156 2.30 0.79 -6.18
CA LEU A 156 1.14 1.65 -6.30
C LEU A 156 1.37 2.54 -7.52
N ALA A 157 0.38 2.65 -8.39
CA ALA A 157 0.38 3.57 -9.52
C ALA A 157 -0.89 4.41 -9.46
N ILE A 158 -0.72 5.73 -9.59
CA ILE A 158 -1.79 6.73 -9.47
C ILE A 158 -1.76 7.60 -10.72
N GLU A 159 -2.84 7.58 -11.50
CA GLU A 159 -3.04 8.45 -12.66
C GLU A 159 -4.35 9.23 -12.53
N SER A 160 -4.56 10.20 -13.41
CA SER A 160 -5.84 10.93 -13.47
C SER A 160 -6.96 10.01 -13.92
N ASP A 161 -8.15 10.15 -13.33
CA ASP A 161 -9.36 9.49 -13.85
C ASP A 161 -9.98 10.21 -15.07
N GLY A 162 -9.30 11.24 -15.59
CA GLY A 162 -9.77 12.10 -16.67
C GLY A 162 -10.78 13.16 -16.20
N LYS A 163 -11.05 13.24 -14.90
CA LYS A 163 -12.00 14.16 -14.26
C LYS A 163 -11.29 14.91 -13.12
N THR A 164 -11.85 14.91 -11.92
CA THR A 164 -11.32 15.58 -10.72
C THR A 164 -10.54 14.64 -9.81
N GLY A 165 -10.53 13.33 -10.12
CA GLY A 165 -10.07 12.28 -9.23
C GLY A 165 -8.80 11.58 -9.70
N SER A 166 -8.54 10.45 -9.03
CA SER A 166 -7.43 9.56 -9.34
C SER A 166 -7.97 8.19 -9.73
N LYS A 167 -7.34 7.55 -10.71
CA LYS A 167 -7.40 6.11 -10.96
C LYS A 167 -6.15 5.47 -10.35
N VAL A 168 -6.34 4.33 -9.71
CA VAL A 168 -5.32 3.66 -8.91
C VAL A 168 -5.23 2.19 -9.26
N TYR A 169 -3.99 1.72 -9.36
CA TYR A 169 -3.61 0.32 -9.28
C TYR A 169 -2.69 0.12 -8.09
N MET A 170 -2.87 -0.97 -7.34
CA MET A 170 -1.89 -1.39 -6.35
C MET A 170 -1.73 -2.91 -6.37
N TYR A 171 -0.48 -3.35 -6.32
CA TYR A 171 -0.10 -4.72 -5.98
C TYR A 171 0.40 -4.76 -4.55
N TYR A 172 -0.01 -5.77 -3.79
CA TYR A 172 0.41 -5.96 -2.40
C TYR A 172 0.66 -7.43 -2.11
N PHE A 173 1.79 -7.70 -1.46
CA PHE A 173 2.10 -8.99 -0.88
C PHE A 173 2.86 -8.79 0.41
N ASP A 174 2.49 -9.56 1.44
CA ASP A 174 3.33 -9.78 2.59
C ASP A 174 3.21 -11.21 3.14
N ASN A 175 4.18 -11.59 3.97
CA ASN A 175 4.05 -12.73 4.86
C ASN A 175 3.77 -12.20 6.28
N PRO A 176 2.53 -12.30 6.78
CA PRO A 176 2.13 -11.72 8.06
C PRO A 176 2.66 -12.46 9.30
N GLY A 177 3.53 -13.46 9.12
CA GLY A 177 4.20 -14.20 10.21
C GLY A 177 3.27 -15.15 10.97
N GLY A 178 2.21 -15.63 10.33
CA GLY A 178 1.23 -16.55 10.90
C GLY A 178 -0.05 -16.61 10.06
N MET A 179 -0.93 -17.56 10.35
CA MET A 179 -2.22 -17.67 9.66
C MET A 179 -3.13 -16.50 10.02
N ILE A 180 -3.69 -15.85 8.99
CA ILE A 180 -4.71 -14.82 9.18
C ILE A 180 -6.09 -15.50 9.30
N PRO A 181 -6.81 -15.34 10.42
CA PRO A 181 -8.11 -15.96 10.58
C PRO A 181 -9.13 -15.44 9.56
N SER A 182 -10.02 -16.32 9.08
CA SER A 182 -11.07 -15.96 8.12
C SER A 182 -12.01 -14.86 8.65
N TRP A 183 -12.27 -14.82 9.95
CA TRP A 183 -13.06 -13.74 10.57
C TRP A 183 -12.39 -12.37 10.40
N LEU A 184 -11.05 -12.30 10.44
CA LEU A 184 -10.32 -11.06 10.27
C LEU A 184 -10.38 -10.60 8.81
N VAL A 185 -10.22 -11.53 7.87
CA VAL A 185 -10.40 -11.25 6.43
C VAL A 185 -11.81 -10.70 6.17
N ASN A 186 -12.84 -11.33 6.74
CA ASN A 186 -14.22 -10.91 6.60
C ASN A 186 -14.48 -9.53 7.22
N TRP A 187 -13.90 -9.23 8.38
CA TRP A 187 -13.99 -7.92 9.01
C TRP A 187 -13.28 -6.84 8.17
N ALA A 188 -12.09 -7.14 7.64
CA ALA A 188 -11.36 -6.23 6.77
C ALA A 188 -12.18 -5.93 5.50
N ALA A 189 -12.79 -6.96 4.90
CA ALA A 189 -13.62 -6.81 3.71
C ALA A 189 -14.89 -5.98 3.95
N LYS A 190 -15.59 -6.21 5.07
CA LYS A 190 -16.89 -5.58 5.35
C LYS A 190 -16.82 -4.22 6.02
N SER A 191 -15.76 -3.95 6.78
CA SER A 191 -15.69 -2.78 7.66
C SER A 191 -14.35 -2.06 7.56
N GLY A 192 -13.23 -2.79 7.62
CA GLY A 192 -11.89 -2.18 7.62
C GLY A 192 -11.60 -1.38 6.35
N VAL A 193 -11.69 -2.02 5.18
CA VAL A 193 -11.42 -1.39 3.87
C VAL A 193 -12.37 -0.21 3.59
N PRO A 194 -13.71 -0.34 3.74
CA PRO A 194 -14.59 0.80 3.53
C PRO A 194 -14.30 1.98 4.47
N ALA A 195 -14.00 1.72 5.75
CA ALA A 195 -13.64 2.77 6.71
C ALA A 195 -12.33 3.46 6.30
N PHE A 196 -11.31 2.67 5.94
CA PHE A 196 -10.02 3.19 5.48
C PHE A 196 -10.17 4.07 4.23
N LEU A 197 -10.93 3.63 3.22
CA LEU A 197 -11.14 4.41 1.99
C LEU A 197 -11.85 5.74 2.28
N LYS A 198 -12.84 5.73 3.19
CA LYS A 198 -13.53 6.94 3.64
C LYS A 198 -12.59 7.89 4.38
N ASP A 199 -11.77 7.38 5.28
CA ASP A 199 -10.79 8.16 6.05
C ASP A 199 -9.71 8.74 5.12
N MET A 200 -9.24 7.96 4.14
CA MET A 200 -8.28 8.42 3.13
C MET A 200 -8.85 9.54 2.25
N GLN A 201 -10.09 9.39 1.75
CA GLN A 201 -10.74 10.45 0.96
C GLN A 201 -10.94 11.72 1.79
N LYS A 202 -11.33 11.59 3.06
CA LYS A 202 -11.44 12.72 4.00
C LYS A 202 -10.08 13.37 4.25
N ALA A 203 -9.03 12.57 4.43
CA ALA A 203 -7.66 13.05 4.62
C ALA A 203 -7.19 13.87 3.42
N CYS A 204 -7.44 13.40 2.19
CA CYS A 204 -7.10 14.14 0.97
C CYS A 204 -7.79 15.50 0.93
N ARG A 205 -9.09 15.57 1.21
CA ARG A 205 -9.85 16.83 1.27
C ARG A 205 -9.34 17.81 2.33
N ASN A 206 -8.82 17.30 3.45
CA ASN A 206 -8.27 18.11 4.53
C ASN A 206 -6.82 18.52 4.30
N TYR A 207 -6.06 17.75 3.52
CA TYR A 207 -4.67 18.04 3.20
C TYR A 207 -4.56 19.31 2.34
N SER A 208 -5.40 19.44 1.31
CA SER A 208 -5.46 20.63 0.45
C SER A 208 -5.80 21.93 1.18
N LYS A 209 -6.30 21.86 2.43
CA LYS A 209 -6.58 23.06 3.25
C LYS A 209 -5.36 23.53 4.05
N ARG A 210 -4.31 22.71 4.12
CA ARG A 210 -3.08 23.00 4.89
C ARG A 210 -1.97 23.57 4.01
N THR A 211 -2.05 23.30 2.71
CA THR A 211 -1.13 23.76 1.65
C THR A 211 -1.76 24.90 0.87
#